data_AF-A0A6I7PD38-F1
#
_entry.id   AF-A0A6I7PD38-F1
#
_cell.length_a   1.000
_cell.length_b   1.000
_cell.length_c   1.000
_cell.angle_alpha   90.00
_cell.angle_beta   90.00
_cell.angle_gamma   90.00
#
_symmetry.space_group_name_H-M   'P 1'
#
loop_
_entity.id
_entity.type
_entity.pdbx_description
1 polymer ?
#
loop_
_entity_poly.entity_id
_entity_poly.type
_entity_poly.pdbx_seq_one_letter_code
_entity_poly.pdbx_strand_id
1 'polypeptide(L)'
;MKLPLIVAGLALLLAGPSAAGDDAARFERFVWQVAPLCATAPSTHCFDAAFAYADGNGDGTLSLADLQRTQRELRAWSSLYWEELPASERAAIALGLFVVDTVGLERLFASYDTDGDGRLTRAELQADIVLDERPLGEVVMDPEAVNWGNLRGRLGAMAALVLPQLGR
;
A
#
# COMPACT_ATOMS: atom_id res chain seq x y z
N MET A 1 4.17 36.42 54.67
CA MET A 1 2.94 36.47 53.85
C MET A 1 3.36 36.42 52.37
N LYS A 2 3.29 35.23 51.75
CA LYS A 2 3.19 34.94 50.31
C LYS A 2 3.06 33.41 50.17
N LEU A 3 2.00 32.99 49.47
CA LEU A 3 1.46 31.63 49.33
C LEU A 3 2.36 30.66 48.52
N PRO A 4 2.13 29.34 48.61
CA PRO A 4 3.09 28.28 48.26
C PRO A 4 2.99 27.80 46.80
N LEU A 5 4.05 27.08 46.41
CA LEU A 5 4.13 26.10 45.31
C LEU A 5 2.75 25.61 44.80
N ILE A 6 2.38 26.02 43.60
CA ILE A 6 1.32 25.36 42.82
C ILE A 6 2.01 24.71 41.60
N VAL A 7 2.12 23.38 41.68
CA VAL A 7 1.95 22.42 40.58
C VAL A 7 2.75 22.73 39.31
N ALA A 8 4.04 22.38 39.31
CA ALA A 8 4.88 22.35 38.10
C ALA A 8 5.58 20.99 37.92
N GLY A 9 5.01 19.91 38.44
CA GLY A 9 5.59 18.58 38.37
C GLY A 9 4.51 17.55 38.03
N LEU A 10 4.84 16.63 37.10
CA LEU A 10 4.04 15.52 36.56
C LEU A 10 3.00 15.86 35.48
N ALA A 11 3.46 16.09 34.24
CA ALA A 11 2.64 15.82 33.05
C ALA A 11 3.45 15.50 31.78
N LEU A 12 4.70 15.01 31.88
CA LEU A 12 5.59 14.89 30.71
C LEU A 12 6.08 13.48 30.35
N LEU A 13 5.43 12.40 30.80
CA LEU A 13 6.00 11.04 30.63
C LEU A 13 5.04 9.96 30.08
N LEU A 14 3.96 10.32 29.39
CA LEU A 14 3.08 9.33 28.72
C LEU A 14 2.73 9.68 27.26
N ALA A 15 3.61 10.40 26.56
CA ALA A 15 3.53 10.41 25.10
C ALA A 15 4.07 9.06 24.58
N GLY A 16 3.23 8.03 24.66
CA GLY A 16 3.45 6.81 23.88
C GLY A 16 3.49 7.16 22.38
N PRO A 17 4.06 6.30 21.52
CA PRO A 17 4.02 6.53 20.09
C PRO A 17 2.56 6.73 19.66
N SER A 18 2.34 7.74 18.81
CA SER A 18 1.01 7.96 18.24
C SER A 18 0.65 6.77 17.34
N ALA A 19 -0.64 6.45 17.21
CA ALA A 19 -1.08 5.39 16.30
C ALA A 19 -0.52 5.57 14.88
N ALA A 20 -0.41 6.81 14.39
CA ALA A 20 0.23 7.12 13.11
C ALA A 20 1.75 6.83 13.12
N GLY A 21 2.44 7.10 14.23
CA GLY A 21 3.85 6.75 14.40
C GLY A 21 4.08 5.23 14.42
N ASP A 22 3.19 4.48 15.06
CA ASP A 22 3.24 3.01 15.08
C ASP A 22 2.96 2.41 13.69
N ASP A 23 1.95 2.93 13.00
CA ASP A 23 1.57 2.54 11.65
C ASP A 23 2.73 2.79 10.67
N ALA A 24 3.34 3.98 10.72
CA ALA A 24 4.49 4.31 9.90
C ALA A 24 5.71 3.43 10.22
N ALA A 25 6.01 3.21 11.50
CA ALA A 25 7.13 2.37 11.91
C ALA A 25 6.95 0.90 11.50
N ARG A 26 5.70 0.41 11.42
CA ARG A 26 5.41 -0.95 10.93
C ARG A 26 5.69 -1.07 9.44
N PHE A 27 5.21 -0.12 8.65
CA PHE A 27 5.44 -0.10 7.21
C PHE A 27 6.92 0.09 6.88
N GLU A 28 7.62 0.97 7.61
CA GLU A 28 9.08 1.17 7.50
C GLU A 28 9.85 -0.15 7.62
N ARG A 29 9.55 -0.95 8.65
CA ARG A 29 10.20 -2.25 8.85
C ARG A 29 9.94 -3.19 7.69
N PHE A 30 8.73 -3.21 7.17
CA PHE A 30 8.39 -4.02 6.00
C PHE A 30 9.17 -3.58 4.76
N VAL A 31 9.20 -2.28 4.46
CA VAL A 31 9.96 -1.73 3.32
C VAL A 31 11.43 -2.13 3.41
N TRP A 32 12.09 -1.95 4.55
CA TRP A 32 13.49 -2.36 4.72
C TRP A 32 13.72 -3.86 4.57
N GLN A 33 12.79 -4.68 5.02
CA GLN A 33 12.90 -6.14 4.91
C GLN A 33 12.73 -6.63 3.46
N VAL A 34 11.88 -5.96 2.68
CA VAL A 34 11.41 -6.46 1.38
C VAL A 34 12.02 -5.72 0.19
N ALA A 35 12.52 -4.50 0.36
CA ALA A 35 13.11 -3.73 -0.74
C ALA A 35 14.25 -4.47 -1.49
N PRO A 36 15.23 -5.13 -0.83
CA PRO A 36 16.27 -5.88 -1.54
C PRO A 36 15.71 -7.06 -2.35
N LEU A 37 14.67 -7.71 -1.83
CA LEU A 37 13.98 -8.81 -2.51
C LEU A 37 13.29 -8.29 -3.77
N CYS A 38 12.53 -7.20 -3.67
CA CYS A 38 11.81 -6.61 -4.80
C CYS A 38 12.70 -6.03 -5.89
N ALA A 39 13.92 -5.63 -5.53
CA ALA A 39 14.88 -5.08 -6.48
C ALA A 39 15.60 -6.15 -7.33
N THR A 40 15.63 -7.41 -6.88
CA THR A 40 16.55 -8.41 -7.48
C THR A 40 15.98 -9.80 -7.69
N ALA A 41 15.00 -10.23 -6.88
CA ALA A 41 14.40 -11.55 -6.99
C ALA A 41 13.26 -11.56 -8.02
N PRO A 42 12.81 -12.76 -8.47
CA PRO A 42 11.60 -12.89 -9.27
C PRO A 42 10.43 -12.12 -8.66
N SER A 43 9.65 -11.46 -9.51
CA SER A 43 8.53 -10.60 -9.10
C SER A 43 7.49 -11.34 -8.24
N THR A 44 7.36 -12.65 -8.41
CA THR A 44 6.55 -13.53 -7.57
C THR A 44 6.97 -13.50 -6.10
N HIS A 45 8.26 -13.44 -5.79
CA HIS A 45 8.74 -13.39 -4.41
C HIS A 45 8.43 -12.05 -3.74
N CYS A 46 8.58 -10.94 -4.48
CA CYS A 46 8.20 -9.62 -4.00
C CYS A 46 6.69 -9.53 -3.73
N PHE A 47 5.89 -10.02 -4.67
CA PHE A 47 4.44 -10.09 -4.52
C PHE A 47 4.05 -10.92 -3.30
N ASP A 48 4.66 -12.09 -3.12
CA ASP A 48 4.37 -12.98 -2.00
C ASP A 48 4.68 -12.33 -0.64
N ALA A 49 5.78 -11.58 -0.56
CA ALA A 49 6.14 -10.83 0.65
C ALA A 49 5.14 -9.69 0.93
N ALA A 50 4.73 -8.96 -0.11
CA ALA A 50 3.72 -7.90 0.01
C ALA A 50 2.34 -8.45 0.38
N PHE A 51 1.93 -9.58 -0.21
CA PHE A 51 0.69 -10.28 0.13
C PHE A 51 0.72 -10.73 1.59
N ALA A 52 1.80 -11.37 2.03
CA ALA A 52 1.93 -11.83 3.42
C ALA A 52 1.95 -10.67 4.44
N TYR A 53 2.45 -9.50 4.06
CA TYR A 53 2.37 -8.29 4.90
C TYR A 53 0.93 -7.77 5.01
N ALA A 54 0.21 -7.76 3.88
CA ALA A 54 -1.18 -7.35 3.84
C ALA A 54 -2.10 -8.38 4.52
N ASP A 55 -1.80 -9.68 4.47
CA ASP A 55 -2.54 -10.74 5.16
C ASP A 55 -2.18 -10.77 6.65
N GLY A 56 -2.79 -9.87 7.42
CA GLY A 56 -2.36 -9.64 8.81
C GLY A 56 -2.76 -10.74 9.78
N ASN A 57 -3.79 -11.51 9.44
CA ASN A 57 -4.26 -12.64 10.24
C ASN A 57 -3.68 -13.99 9.76
N GLY A 58 -3.03 -14.01 8.59
CA GLY A 58 -2.36 -15.19 8.03
C GLY A 58 -3.32 -16.27 7.55
N ASP A 59 -4.53 -15.89 7.15
CA ASP A 59 -5.55 -16.84 6.70
C ASP A 59 -5.45 -17.20 5.20
N GLY A 60 -4.46 -16.62 4.51
CA GLY A 60 -4.17 -16.85 3.10
C GLY A 60 -4.99 -15.99 2.15
N THR A 61 -5.79 -15.06 2.67
CA THR A 61 -6.64 -14.15 1.89
C THR A 61 -6.57 -12.72 2.43
N LEU A 62 -6.89 -11.72 1.60
CA LEU A 62 -6.98 -10.33 2.07
C LEU A 62 -8.43 -9.93 2.23
N SER A 63 -8.81 -9.53 3.44
CA SER A 63 -10.09 -8.86 3.69
C SER A 63 -10.01 -7.37 3.36
N LEU A 64 -11.16 -6.70 3.30
CA LEU A 64 -11.19 -5.23 3.22
C LEU A 64 -10.45 -4.58 4.41
N ALA A 65 -10.57 -5.17 5.61
CA ALA A 65 -9.91 -4.65 6.81
C ALA A 65 -8.38 -4.73 6.71
N ASP A 66 -7.86 -5.77 6.06
CA ASP A 66 -6.44 -5.92 5.76
C ASP A 66 -5.94 -4.80 4.86
N LEU A 67 -6.63 -4.56 3.74
CA LEU A 67 -6.26 -3.49 2.82
C LEU A 67 -6.39 -2.10 3.46
N GLN A 68 -7.42 -1.88 4.29
CA GLN A 68 -7.58 -0.64 5.04
C GLN A 68 -6.42 -0.42 6.04
N ARG A 69 -5.94 -1.49 6.70
CA ARG A 69 -4.76 -1.41 7.55
C ARG A 69 -3.53 -1.03 6.74
N THR A 70 -3.24 -1.76 5.66
CA THR A 70 -2.09 -1.49 4.79
C THR A 70 -2.13 -0.08 4.21
N GLN A 71 -3.31 0.43 3.81
CA GLN A 71 -3.47 1.79 3.32
C GLN A 71 -3.13 2.83 4.39
N ARG A 72 -3.60 2.67 5.63
CA ARG A 72 -3.28 3.60 6.74
C ARG A 72 -1.79 3.61 7.03
N GLU A 73 -1.16 2.45 7.06
CA GLU A 73 0.27 2.29 7.29
C GLU A 73 1.11 2.96 6.19
N LEU A 74 0.77 2.72 4.92
CA LEU A 74 1.39 3.40 3.77
C LEU A 74 1.23 4.92 3.85
N ARG A 75 0.05 5.43 4.19
CA ARG A 75 -0.20 6.88 4.32
C ARG A 75 0.60 7.50 5.45
N ALA A 76 0.62 6.86 6.61
CA ALA A 76 1.38 7.33 7.75
C ALA A 76 2.87 7.37 7.43
N TRP A 77 3.39 6.29 6.84
CA TRP A 77 4.77 6.19 6.41
C TRP A 77 5.15 7.25 5.35
N SER A 78 4.42 7.30 4.25
CA SER A 78 4.70 8.25 3.15
C SER A 78 4.61 9.70 3.62
N SER A 79 3.73 10.03 4.57
CA SER A 79 3.66 11.38 5.15
C SER A 79 4.90 11.73 5.98
N LEU A 80 5.54 10.77 6.65
CA LEU A 80 6.75 11.01 7.43
C LEU A 80 8.00 11.12 6.55
N TYR A 81 8.09 10.26 5.52
CA TYR A 81 9.29 10.15 4.67
C TYR A 81 9.18 10.93 3.35
N TRP A 82 8.10 11.71 3.13
CA TRP A 82 7.80 12.32 1.83
C TRP A 82 8.99 13.04 1.20
N GLU A 83 9.72 13.85 1.97
CA GLU A 83 10.85 14.64 1.44
C GLU A 83 12.11 13.82 1.16
N GLU A 84 12.22 12.63 1.74
CA GLU A 84 13.35 11.70 1.56
C GLU A 84 13.16 10.77 0.36
N LEU A 85 11.92 10.61 -0.10
CA LEU A 85 11.58 9.72 -1.21
C LEU A 85 12.06 10.28 -2.56
N PRO A 86 12.62 9.42 -3.43
CA PRO A 86 12.85 9.74 -4.82
C PRO A 86 11.59 10.28 -5.51
N ALA A 87 11.76 11.21 -6.46
CA ALA A 87 10.62 11.82 -7.16
C ALA A 87 9.72 10.80 -7.86
N SER A 88 10.29 9.73 -8.41
CA SER A 88 9.55 8.62 -9.03
C SER A 88 8.70 7.85 -8.02
N GLU A 89 9.23 7.58 -6.82
CA GLU A 89 8.49 6.88 -5.76
C GLU A 89 7.37 7.74 -5.21
N ARG A 90 7.61 9.04 -4.98
CA ARG A 90 6.56 10.00 -4.63
C ARG A 90 5.44 10.03 -5.66
N ALA A 91 5.78 10.08 -6.95
CA ALA A 91 4.79 10.10 -8.02
C ALA A 91 3.96 8.80 -8.04
N ALA A 92 4.59 7.64 -7.88
CA ALA A 92 3.90 6.35 -7.83
C ALA A 92 2.96 6.25 -6.63
N ILE A 93 3.42 6.64 -5.43
CA ILE A 93 2.61 6.64 -4.21
C ILE A 93 1.44 7.62 -4.33
N ALA A 94 1.69 8.85 -4.81
CA ALA A 94 0.65 9.85 -5.01
C ALA A 94 -0.42 9.36 -5.99
N LEU A 95 -0.03 8.76 -7.12
CA LEU A 95 -0.97 8.22 -8.09
C LEU A 95 -1.79 7.08 -7.50
N GLY A 96 -1.15 6.13 -6.81
CA GLY A 96 -1.83 5.01 -6.16
C GLY A 96 -2.84 5.48 -5.12
N LEU A 97 -2.44 6.38 -4.21
CA LEU A 97 -3.34 6.94 -3.21
C LEU A 97 -4.47 7.76 -3.84
N PHE A 98 -4.19 8.53 -4.90
CA PHE A 98 -5.21 9.26 -5.65
C PHE A 98 -6.26 8.33 -6.27
N VAL A 99 -5.84 7.21 -6.86
CA VAL A 99 -6.76 6.19 -7.39
C VAL A 99 -7.65 5.64 -6.28
N VAL A 100 -7.07 5.28 -5.14
CA VAL A 100 -7.85 4.74 -4.01
C VAL A 100 -8.80 5.79 -3.45
N ASP A 101 -8.38 7.05 -3.31
CA ASP A 101 -9.22 8.16 -2.81
C ASP A 101 -10.35 8.51 -3.77
N THR A 102 -10.15 8.34 -5.07
CA THR A 102 -11.15 8.71 -6.09
C THR A 102 -12.12 7.58 -6.41
N VAL A 103 -11.62 6.35 -6.57
CA VAL A 103 -12.45 5.18 -6.89
C VAL A 103 -13.14 4.64 -5.63
N GLY A 104 -12.46 4.73 -4.48
CA GLY A 104 -12.82 4.12 -3.22
C GLY A 104 -12.20 2.73 -3.06
N LEU A 105 -11.61 2.46 -1.89
CA LEU A 105 -10.97 1.18 -1.58
C LEU A 105 -11.97 0.02 -1.65
N GLU A 106 -13.20 0.23 -1.17
CA GLU A 106 -14.28 -0.77 -1.19
C GLU A 106 -14.66 -1.16 -2.62
N ARG A 107 -14.70 -0.19 -3.54
CA ARG A 107 -15.00 -0.46 -4.95
C ARG A 107 -13.85 -1.17 -5.64
N LEU A 108 -12.61 -0.78 -5.35
CA LEU A 108 -11.43 -1.48 -5.86
C LEU A 108 -11.41 -2.93 -5.35
N PHE A 109 -11.63 -3.13 -4.05
CA PHE A 109 -11.76 -4.45 -3.42
C PHE A 109 -12.81 -5.31 -4.15
N ALA A 110 -14.05 -4.81 -4.25
CA ALA A 110 -15.13 -5.52 -4.93
C ALA A 110 -14.88 -5.76 -6.42
N SER A 111 -14.00 -4.98 -7.05
CA SER A 111 -13.62 -5.25 -8.44
C SER A 111 -12.71 -6.48 -8.54
N TYR A 112 -11.83 -6.70 -7.57
CA TYR A 112 -10.89 -7.83 -7.52
C TYR A 112 -11.55 -9.11 -7.01
N ASP A 113 -12.49 -9.01 -6.07
CA ASP A 113 -13.29 -10.10 -5.51
C ASP A 113 -14.24 -10.65 -6.59
N THR A 114 -13.75 -11.62 -7.36
CA THR A 114 -14.40 -12.08 -8.59
C THR A 114 -15.48 -13.11 -8.32
N ASP A 115 -15.30 -13.92 -7.27
CA ASP A 115 -16.29 -14.90 -6.83
C ASP A 115 -17.28 -14.36 -5.78
N GLY A 116 -17.00 -13.18 -5.21
CA GLY A 116 -17.90 -12.46 -4.31
C GLY A 116 -17.92 -13.02 -2.89
N ASP A 117 -16.86 -13.73 -2.48
CA ASP A 117 -16.77 -14.34 -1.15
C ASP A 117 -16.36 -13.35 -0.05
N GLY A 118 -16.03 -12.10 -0.43
CA GLY A 118 -15.63 -11.04 0.48
C GLY A 118 -14.16 -11.12 0.89
N ARG A 119 -13.33 -11.85 0.14
CA ARG A 119 -11.90 -12.04 0.36
C ARG A 119 -11.17 -11.95 -0.98
N LEU A 120 -9.89 -11.55 -0.94
CA LEU A 120 -9.05 -11.55 -2.13
C LEU A 120 -7.97 -12.62 -2.01
N THR A 121 -7.98 -13.53 -2.97
CA THR A 121 -6.94 -14.53 -3.16
C THR A 121 -5.76 -13.95 -3.93
N ARG A 122 -4.62 -14.65 -3.91
CA ARG A 122 -3.47 -14.30 -4.75
C ARG A 122 -3.81 -14.28 -6.24
N ALA A 123 -4.59 -15.27 -6.70
CA ALA A 123 -4.96 -15.40 -8.09
C ALA A 123 -5.79 -14.20 -8.58
N GLU A 124 -6.70 -13.69 -7.75
CA GLU A 124 -7.51 -12.52 -8.08
C GLU A 124 -6.67 -11.25 -8.19
N LEU A 125 -5.74 -11.03 -7.26
CA LEU A 125 -4.85 -9.88 -7.29
C LEU A 125 -3.84 -9.92 -8.45
N GLN A 126 -3.45 -11.11 -8.90
CA GLN A 126 -2.55 -11.32 -10.04
C GLN A 126 -3.29 -11.32 -11.39
N ALA A 127 -4.62 -11.26 -11.41
CA ALA A 127 -5.40 -11.37 -12.65
C ALA A 127 -5.10 -10.26 -13.69
N ASP A 128 -4.44 -9.18 -13.27
CA ASP A 128 -4.10 -8.05 -14.15
C ASP A 128 -2.61 -7.90 -14.43
N ILE A 129 -1.76 -8.72 -13.81
CA ILE A 129 -0.31 -8.64 -13.97
C ILE A 129 0.31 -10.03 -14.06
N VAL A 130 1.08 -10.24 -15.12
CA VAL A 130 1.87 -11.44 -15.31
C VAL A 130 3.18 -11.26 -14.54
N LEU A 131 3.28 -11.94 -13.40
CA LEU A 131 4.54 -12.05 -12.67
C LEU A 131 5.42 -13.11 -13.31
N ASP A 132 6.71 -12.81 -13.43
CA ASP A 132 7.72 -13.69 -14.00
C ASP A 132 9.07 -13.57 -13.26
N GLU A 133 10.11 -14.14 -13.86
CA GLU A 133 11.47 -14.22 -13.31
C GLU A 133 12.18 -12.87 -13.17
N ARG A 134 11.65 -11.79 -13.76
CA ARG A 134 12.23 -10.45 -13.63
C ARG A 134 11.87 -9.83 -12.28
N PRO A 135 12.67 -8.86 -11.78
CA PRO A 135 12.32 -8.05 -10.63
C PRO A 135 11.00 -7.28 -10.83
N LEU A 136 10.27 -7.03 -9.74
CA LEU A 136 8.95 -6.39 -9.81
C LEU A 136 8.99 -5.04 -10.54
N GLY A 137 10.03 -4.25 -10.31
CA GLY A 137 10.22 -2.94 -10.96
C GLY A 137 10.31 -3.02 -12.49
N GLU A 138 10.83 -4.11 -13.05
CA GLU A 138 10.86 -4.32 -14.50
C GLU A 138 9.50 -4.78 -15.02
N VAL A 139 8.85 -5.71 -14.32
CA VAL A 139 7.53 -6.25 -14.69
C VAL A 139 6.46 -5.15 -14.72
N VAL A 140 6.40 -4.28 -13.71
CA VAL A 140 5.37 -3.21 -13.65
C VAL A 140 5.56 -2.13 -14.72
N MET A 141 6.78 -2.00 -15.25
CA MET A 141 7.09 -1.07 -16.34
C MET A 141 6.87 -1.69 -17.73
N ASP A 142 6.68 -3.01 -17.79
CA ASP A 142 6.45 -3.74 -19.04
C ASP A 142 4.98 -3.63 -19.47
N PRO A 143 4.70 -3.01 -20.65
CA PRO A 143 3.38 -3.02 -21.26
C PRO A 143 2.69 -4.37 -21.32
N GLU A 144 3.45 -5.39 -21.65
CA GLU A 144 2.92 -6.70 -22.05
C GLU A 144 2.62 -7.56 -20.84
N ALA A 145 3.23 -7.23 -19.69
CA ALA A 145 2.96 -7.87 -18.43
C ALA A 145 1.62 -7.43 -17.79
N VAL A 146 1.01 -6.33 -18.25
CA VAL A 146 -0.22 -5.78 -17.65
C VAL A 146 -1.44 -6.02 -18.54
N ASN A 147 -2.51 -6.58 -17.96
CA ASN A 147 -3.80 -6.66 -18.62
C ASN A 147 -4.55 -5.32 -18.54
N TRP A 148 -4.25 -4.43 -19.49
CA TRP A 148 -4.87 -3.11 -19.59
C TRP A 148 -6.38 -3.13 -19.84
N GLY A 149 -6.92 -4.23 -20.38
CA GLY A 149 -8.35 -4.43 -20.55
C GLY A 149 -9.06 -4.55 -19.21
N ASN A 150 -8.57 -5.46 -18.37
CA ASN A 150 -9.08 -5.64 -17.00
C ASN A 150 -8.90 -4.38 -16.17
N LEU A 151 -7.70 -3.79 -16.19
CA LEU A 151 -7.40 -2.59 -15.39
C LEU A 151 -8.32 -1.41 -15.76
N ARG A 152 -8.62 -1.23 -17.07
CA ARG A 152 -9.60 -0.24 -17.52
C ARG A 152 -10.99 -0.52 -16.97
N GLY A 153 -11.42 -1.78 -16.94
CA GLY A 153 -12.70 -2.19 -16.35
C GLY A 153 -12.78 -1.86 -14.86
N ARG A 154 -11.73 -2.16 -14.10
CA ARG A 154 -11.64 -1.91 -12.65
C ARG A 154 -11.65 -0.42 -12.31
N LEU A 155 -10.92 0.39 -13.09
CA LEU A 155 -10.89 1.84 -12.92
C LEU A 155 -12.18 2.52 -13.40
N GLY A 156 -12.97 1.86 -14.26
CA GLY A 156 -14.22 2.40 -14.81
C GLY A 156 -14.00 3.75 -15.48
N ALA A 157 -14.80 4.76 -15.13
CA ALA A 157 -14.66 6.11 -15.67
C ALA A 157 -13.29 6.76 -15.37
N MET A 158 -12.60 6.34 -14.30
CA MET A 158 -11.28 6.89 -13.95
C MET A 158 -10.17 6.41 -14.87
N ALA A 159 -10.40 5.35 -15.65
CA ALA A 159 -9.40 4.84 -16.59
C ALA A 159 -8.92 5.92 -17.56
N ALA A 160 -9.82 6.80 -18.02
CA ALA A 160 -9.48 7.89 -18.94
C ALA A 160 -8.54 8.95 -18.32
N LEU A 161 -8.50 9.07 -16.99
CA LEU A 161 -7.61 9.99 -16.29
C LEU A 161 -6.29 9.31 -15.89
N VAL A 162 -6.35 8.06 -15.45
CA VAL A 162 -5.23 7.35 -14.83
C VAL A 162 -4.32 6.70 -15.86
N LEU A 163 -4.90 6.02 -16.87
CA LEU A 163 -4.13 5.23 -17.84
C LEU A 163 -3.13 6.08 -18.65
N PRO A 164 -3.45 7.32 -19.08
CA PRO A 164 -2.48 8.16 -19.78
C PRO A 164 -1.23 8.49 -18.95
N GLN A 165 -1.35 8.56 -17.62
CA GLN A 165 -0.21 8.79 -16.72
C GLN A 165 0.74 7.58 -16.67
N LEU A 166 0.26 6.41 -17.09
CA LEU A 166 1.01 5.16 -17.21
C LEU A 166 1.46 4.89 -18.66
N GLY A 167 1.27 5.86 -19.57
CA GLY A 167 1.62 5.75 -20.99
C GLY A 167 0.64 4.91 -21.82
N ARG A 168 -0.67 4.96 -21.50
CA ARG A 168 -1.72 4.11 -22.10
C ARG A 168 -2.97 4.83 -22.55
#